data_AF-A0A3M0FY33-F1
#
_entry.id   AF-A0A3M0FY33-F1
#
_cell.length_a   1.000
_cell.length_b   1.000
_cell.length_c   1.000
_cell.angle_alpha   90.00
_cell.angle_beta   90.00
_cell.angle_gamma   90.00
#
_symmetry.space_group_name_H-M   'P 1'
#
loop_
_entity.id
_entity.type
_entity.pdbx_description
1 polymer ?
#
loop_
_entity_poly.entity_id
_entity_poly.type
_entity_poly.pdbx_seq_one_letter_code
_entity_poly.pdbx_strand_id
1 'polypeptide(L)'
;MSSNDLQFYCFLGMDHQAQPLNSYWCWAACLSKMIKGLNSSSQIGTAQCEIVSHYIHSFNSHNLITDDNYCCSEDGAMRTPCNIPIAQDHLCDVFRNGGFETEEINDLEIFNNYETIVSILKTFNAPIILKTRLFQQAHMILITGFGSRNHCDYLQVGNPVDNNEKYMLYENFLANIHIDNAWTAKVISEENLEQDKILVDKYKFIKESLDFIQTQKNIENPQYRNPWYYLTHLNAFSTLKYYRESNNKDAALFELELQNDFEINTNSSIPIDNCEPYVYRHWPVNFMSISQFSERVINDTDSEVIILDEKTVKIKDYGLTLTYDEQLDTDLVTVISGPLNYGFEKEAIQYTTFISRLEALPKLTAFKDNSAAVAQSQVNINFS
;
A
#
# COMPACT_ATOMS: atom_id res chain seq x y z
N MET A 1 -23.81 30.52 9.08
CA MET A 1 -22.76 30.21 8.09
C MET A 1 -22.63 28.70 8.08
N SER A 2 -23.04 28.12 6.97
CA SER A 2 -23.33 26.70 6.75
C SER A 2 -22.06 25.88 6.63
N SER A 3 -22.15 24.64 7.14
CA SER A 3 -21.24 23.50 6.98
C SER A 3 -19.89 23.73 6.29
N ASN A 4 -18.81 23.53 7.07
CA ASN A 4 -17.47 23.24 6.54
C ASN A 4 -17.52 21.88 5.82
N ASP A 5 -18.11 21.83 4.62
CA ASP A 5 -18.36 20.61 3.88
C ASP A 5 -17.06 20.10 3.26
N LEU A 6 -16.62 18.97 3.78
CA LEU A 6 -15.56 18.15 3.21
C LEU A 6 -16.04 17.66 1.82
N GLN A 7 -15.51 18.25 0.74
CA GLN A 7 -15.90 17.92 -0.63
C GLN A 7 -14.72 17.23 -1.32
N PHE A 8 -14.62 15.91 -1.19
CA PHE A 8 -13.58 15.12 -1.84
C PHE A 8 -14.22 14.08 -2.74
N TYR A 9 -13.64 13.93 -3.92
CA TYR A 9 -14.13 13.09 -4.99
C TYR A 9 -12.98 12.30 -5.58
N CYS A 10 -13.27 11.06 -5.93
CA CYS A 10 -12.33 10.12 -6.51
C CYS A 10 -13.04 9.20 -7.48
N PHE A 11 -12.30 8.62 -8.41
CA PHE A 11 -12.85 7.58 -9.26
C PHE A 11 -13.06 6.27 -8.51
N LEU A 12 -14.22 5.65 -8.74
CA LEU A 12 -14.63 4.34 -8.25
C LEU A 12 -13.61 3.26 -8.66
N GLY A 13 -13.38 2.29 -7.77
CA GLY A 13 -12.59 1.09 -8.06
C GLY A 13 -11.10 1.31 -8.41
N MET A 14 -10.61 2.55 -8.38
CA MET A 14 -9.25 2.92 -8.78
C MET A 14 -8.24 2.62 -7.68
N ASP A 15 -8.02 1.34 -7.39
CA ASP A 15 -7.02 0.89 -6.43
C ASP A 15 -5.59 1.18 -6.91
N HIS A 16 -4.67 1.41 -5.98
CA HIS A 16 -3.27 1.64 -6.34
C HIS A 16 -2.69 0.42 -7.09
N GLN A 17 -1.96 0.67 -8.19
CA GLN A 17 -1.23 -0.35 -8.93
C GLN A 17 0.24 0.06 -8.96
N ALA A 18 1.05 -0.61 -8.13
CA ALA A 18 2.49 -0.37 -8.10
C ALA A 18 3.11 -0.91 -9.40
N GLN A 19 4.05 -0.17 -9.98
CA GLN A 19 4.89 -0.72 -11.03
C GLN A 19 5.92 -1.69 -10.42
N PRO A 20 6.39 -2.71 -11.15
CA PRO A 20 7.52 -3.52 -10.71
C PRO A 20 8.76 -2.66 -10.40
N LEU A 21 9.54 -3.06 -9.40
CA LEU A 21 10.78 -2.38 -9.05
C LEU A 21 11.75 -2.32 -10.24
N ASN A 22 12.41 -1.18 -10.43
CA ASN A 22 13.36 -0.93 -11.52
C ASN A 22 12.78 -1.17 -12.94
N SER A 23 11.47 -0.98 -13.11
CA SER A 23 10.79 -1.09 -14.41
C SER A 23 10.45 0.27 -15.04
N TYR A 24 10.26 0.26 -16.36
CA TYR A 24 9.70 1.38 -17.12
C TYR A 24 8.18 1.27 -17.29
N TRP A 25 7.51 0.47 -16.46
CA TRP A 25 6.09 0.11 -16.60
C TRP A 25 5.13 1.09 -15.93
N CYS A 26 5.57 2.30 -15.57
CA CYS A 26 4.70 3.35 -15.02
C CYS A 26 3.42 3.53 -15.86
N TRP A 27 3.56 3.52 -17.18
CA TRP A 27 2.45 3.66 -18.12
C TRP A 27 1.50 2.47 -18.11
N ALA A 28 2.03 1.25 -18.00
CA ALA A 28 1.23 0.02 -17.94
C ALA A 28 0.52 -0.10 -16.58
N ALA A 29 1.16 0.35 -15.50
CA ALA A 29 0.53 0.46 -14.18
C ALA A 29 -0.62 1.47 -14.17
N CYS A 30 -0.43 2.66 -14.75
CA CYS A 30 -1.49 3.65 -14.93
C CYS A 30 -2.65 3.10 -15.77
N LEU A 31 -2.37 2.45 -16.90
CA LEU A 31 -3.40 1.89 -17.76
C LEU A 31 -4.12 0.71 -17.10
N SER A 32 -3.39 -0.22 -16.47
CA SER A 32 -3.96 -1.34 -15.69
C SER A 32 -4.92 -0.84 -14.62
N LYS A 33 -4.50 0.20 -13.90
CA LYS A 33 -5.33 0.86 -12.89
C LYS A 33 -6.62 1.41 -13.49
N MET A 34 -6.52 2.17 -14.58
CA MET A 34 -7.69 2.71 -15.28
C MET A 34 -8.63 1.60 -15.77
N ILE A 35 -8.07 0.54 -16.37
CA ILE A 35 -8.86 -0.59 -16.90
C ILE A 35 -9.67 -1.26 -15.81
N LYS A 36 -9.01 -1.61 -14.70
CA LYS A 36 -9.62 -2.29 -13.57
C LYS A 36 -10.62 -1.40 -12.84
N GLY A 37 -10.22 -0.17 -12.52
CA GLY A 37 -11.05 0.69 -11.69
C GLY A 37 -12.29 1.21 -12.40
N LEU A 38 -12.16 1.51 -13.69
CA LEU A 38 -13.26 2.06 -14.50
C LEU A 38 -14.01 0.99 -15.31
N ASN A 39 -13.76 -0.29 -15.02
CA ASN A 39 -14.38 -1.45 -15.69
C ASN A 39 -14.40 -1.32 -17.23
N SER A 40 -13.31 -0.84 -17.82
CA SER A 40 -13.25 -0.59 -19.26
C SER A 40 -13.34 -1.90 -20.05
N SER A 41 -13.89 -1.84 -21.27
CA SER A 41 -13.89 -2.96 -22.21
C SER A 41 -12.53 -3.13 -22.91
N SER A 42 -11.48 -3.38 -22.13
CA SER A 42 -10.11 -3.56 -22.63
C SER A 42 -9.98 -4.77 -23.57
N GLN A 43 -9.27 -4.59 -24.67
CA GLN A 43 -8.92 -5.64 -25.63
C GLN A 43 -7.53 -6.25 -25.36
N ILE A 44 -6.77 -5.67 -24.44
CA ILE A 44 -5.34 -5.97 -24.20
C ILE A 44 -5.07 -6.61 -22.85
N GLY A 45 -6.13 -7.08 -22.19
CA GLY A 45 -6.08 -7.57 -20.81
C GLY A 45 -6.21 -6.45 -19.77
N THR A 46 -6.01 -6.81 -18.49
CA THR A 46 -6.14 -5.89 -17.35
C THR A 46 -4.86 -5.81 -16.52
N ALA A 47 -3.98 -6.81 -16.60
CA ALA A 47 -2.71 -6.84 -15.89
C ALA A 47 -1.62 -6.07 -16.65
N GLN A 48 -0.66 -5.52 -15.91
CA GLN A 48 0.45 -4.75 -16.49
C GLN A 48 1.26 -5.59 -17.50
N CYS A 49 1.46 -6.89 -17.22
CA CYS A 49 2.20 -7.78 -18.10
C CYS A 49 1.47 -8.07 -19.42
N GLU A 50 0.13 -8.17 -19.41
CA GLU A 50 -0.70 -8.35 -20.62
C GLU A 50 -0.61 -7.10 -21.50
N ILE A 51 -0.77 -5.92 -20.88
CA ILE A 51 -0.66 -4.61 -21.53
C ILE A 51 0.70 -4.44 -22.21
N VAL A 52 1.79 -4.80 -21.52
CA VAL A 52 3.16 -4.70 -22.07
C VAL A 52 3.39 -5.73 -23.16
N SER A 53 2.88 -6.96 -23.01
CA SER A 53 2.97 -7.99 -24.04
C SER A 53 2.29 -7.54 -25.34
N HIS A 54 1.08 -6.99 -25.22
CA HIS A 54 0.36 -6.39 -26.34
C HIS A 54 1.15 -5.27 -27.01
N TYR A 55 1.75 -4.37 -26.22
CA TYR A 55 2.56 -3.27 -26.75
C TYR A 55 3.79 -3.77 -27.51
N ILE A 56 4.49 -4.79 -26.99
CA ILE A 56 5.63 -5.41 -27.68
C ILE A 56 5.21 -6.01 -29.01
N HIS A 57 4.12 -6.79 -28.99
CA HIS A 57 3.61 -7.46 -30.17
C HIS A 57 3.16 -6.49 -31.26
N SER A 58 2.44 -5.42 -30.86
CA SER A 58 1.80 -4.50 -31.79
C SER A 58 2.71 -3.39 -32.30
N PHE A 59 3.70 -2.95 -31.51
CA PHE A 59 4.46 -1.73 -31.80
C PHE A 59 5.98 -1.87 -31.71
N ASN A 60 6.52 -2.89 -31.04
CA ASN A 60 7.96 -3.03 -30.78
C ASN A 60 8.59 -4.28 -31.40
N SER A 61 8.18 -4.59 -32.65
CA SER A 61 8.55 -5.82 -33.35
C SER A 61 10.03 -5.88 -33.74
N HIS A 62 10.92 -6.13 -32.78
CA HIS A 62 12.12 -6.91 -33.06
C HIS A 62 11.71 -8.38 -33.11
N ASN A 63 11.12 -8.77 -34.25
CA ASN A 63 10.83 -10.10 -34.75
C ASN A 63 11.01 -11.27 -33.74
N LEU A 64 9.89 -11.90 -33.32
CA LEU A 64 9.71 -13.35 -33.02
C LEU A 64 8.76 -13.67 -31.84
N ILE A 65 8.21 -12.69 -31.12
CA ILE A 65 7.32 -12.97 -29.97
C ILE A 65 5.87 -13.06 -30.45
N THR A 66 5.35 -14.29 -30.53
CA THR A 66 3.96 -14.60 -30.93
C THR A 66 3.02 -14.90 -29.75
N ASP A 67 3.52 -14.78 -28.52
CA ASP A 67 2.75 -15.07 -27.31
C ASP A 67 2.21 -13.76 -26.72
N ASP A 68 0.89 -13.62 -26.72
CA ASP A 68 0.16 -12.46 -26.20
C ASP A 68 0.37 -12.25 -24.69
N ASN A 69 0.90 -13.26 -23.98
CA ASN A 69 1.23 -13.20 -22.55
C ASN A 69 2.74 -13.32 -22.27
N TYR A 70 3.59 -13.02 -23.27
CA TYR A 70 5.03 -13.21 -23.15
C TYR A 70 5.67 -12.58 -21.91
N CYS A 71 5.17 -11.43 -21.46
CA CYS A 71 5.69 -10.71 -20.31
C CYS A 71 5.11 -11.16 -18.98
N CYS A 72 4.06 -11.97 -19.00
CA CYS A 72 3.53 -12.61 -17.83
C CYS A 72 4.38 -13.84 -17.51
N SER A 73 4.91 -13.91 -16.29
CA SER A 73 5.62 -15.08 -15.81
C SER A 73 4.78 -15.79 -14.74
N GLU A 74 4.95 -17.11 -14.66
CA GLU A 74 4.25 -17.93 -13.66
C GLU A 74 4.67 -17.59 -12.22
N ASP A 75 5.89 -17.05 -12.05
CA ASP A 75 6.46 -16.60 -10.77
C ASP A 75 6.25 -15.11 -10.49
N GLY A 76 5.54 -14.38 -11.36
CA GLY A 76 5.30 -12.94 -11.25
C GLY A 76 6.51 -12.04 -11.55
N ALA A 77 7.69 -12.60 -11.81
CA ALA A 77 8.88 -11.86 -12.22
C ALA A 77 8.77 -11.26 -13.64
N MET A 78 9.01 -9.96 -13.75
CA MET A 78 9.13 -9.28 -15.04
C MET A 78 10.29 -9.86 -15.86
N ARG A 79 10.01 -10.39 -17.06
CA ARG A 79 11.06 -10.83 -17.99
C ARG A 79 11.85 -9.61 -18.48
N THR A 80 13.18 -9.68 -18.43
CA THR A 80 14.09 -8.59 -18.88
C THR A 80 13.72 -7.95 -20.23
N PRO A 81 13.42 -8.70 -21.32
CA PRO A 81 13.06 -8.09 -22.60
C PRO A 81 11.75 -7.30 -22.57
N CYS A 82 10.93 -7.51 -21.53
CA CYS A 82 9.68 -6.78 -21.35
C CYS A 82 9.86 -5.46 -20.60
N ASN A 83 11.02 -5.17 -20.02
CA ASN A 83 11.26 -3.91 -19.34
C ASN A 83 11.47 -2.78 -20.36
N ILE A 84 10.38 -2.30 -20.97
CA ILE A 84 10.41 -1.29 -22.02
C ILE A 84 9.52 -0.09 -21.69
N PRO A 85 9.94 1.13 -22.08
CA PRO A 85 9.08 2.30 -22.01
C PRO A 85 8.06 2.31 -23.16
N ILE A 86 6.98 3.06 -22.98
CA ILE A 86 6.07 3.40 -24.08
C ILE A 86 6.61 4.60 -24.87
N ALA A 87 6.53 4.54 -26.20
CA ALA A 87 6.78 5.70 -27.05
C ALA A 87 5.55 6.63 -27.04
N GLN A 88 5.78 7.94 -27.01
CA GLN A 88 4.72 8.92 -26.81
C GLN A 88 3.64 8.86 -27.90
N ASP A 89 4.04 8.66 -29.15
CA ASP A 89 3.18 8.53 -30.32
C ASP A 89 2.33 7.24 -30.30
N HIS A 90 2.71 6.24 -29.52
CA HIS A 90 1.92 5.01 -29.34
C HIS A 90 0.90 5.11 -28.20
N LEU A 91 0.98 6.14 -27.34
CA LEU A 91 0.18 6.23 -26.12
C LEU A 91 -1.32 6.17 -26.41
N CYS A 92 -1.81 7.01 -27.31
CA CYS A 92 -3.24 7.07 -27.60
C CYS A 92 -3.78 5.75 -28.16
N ASP A 93 -3.01 5.06 -29.00
CA ASP A 93 -3.42 3.78 -29.58
C ASP A 93 -3.43 2.66 -28.54
N VAL A 94 -2.45 2.61 -27.65
CA VAL A 94 -2.40 1.65 -26.54
C VAL A 94 -3.57 1.87 -25.57
N PHE A 95 -3.83 3.12 -25.18
CA PHE A 95 -4.95 3.46 -24.30
C PHE A 95 -6.32 3.21 -24.97
N ARG A 96 -6.43 3.41 -26.29
CA ARG A 96 -7.63 3.04 -27.06
C ARG A 96 -7.91 1.55 -27.01
N ASN A 97 -6.87 0.72 -27.16
CA ASN A 97 -7.01 -0.73 -27.02
C ASN A 97 -7.31 -1.14 -25.56
N GLY A 98 -6.90 -0.33 -24.58
CA GLY A 98 -7.35 -0.42 -23.19
C GLY A 98 -8.80 0.05 -22.95
N GLY A 99 -9.52 0.53 -23.96
CA GLY A 99 -10.92 0.94 -23.85
C GLY A 99 -11.15 2.42 -23.55
N PHE A 100 -10.14 3.28 -23.76
CA PHE A 100 -10.24 4.73 -23.50
C PHE A 100 -10.06 5.57 -24.76
N GLU A 101 -10.96 6.51 -24.98
CA GLU A 101 -10.71 7.61 -25.93
C GLU A 101 -9.75 8.60 -25.26
N THR A 102 -8.62 8.88 -25.88
CA THR A 102 -7.58 9.75 -25.33
C THR A 102 -7.20 10.86 -26.30
N GLU A 103 -7.03 12.06 -25.78
CA GLU A 103 -6.63 13.25 -26.55
C GLU A 103 -5.54 14.01 -25.79
N GLU A 104 -4.51 14.45 -26.52
CA GLU A 104 -3.42 15.24 -25.93
C GLU A 104 -3.90 16.65 -25.60
N ILE A 105 -3.54 17.11 -24.40
CA ILE A 105 -3.77 18.47 -23.95
C ILE A 105 -2.63 19.34 -24.46
N ASN A 106 -2.92 20.15 -25.48
CA ASN A 106 -1.92 21.00 -26.13
C ASN A 106 -1.44 22.17 -25.25
N ASP A 107 -2.30 22.70 -24.39
CA ASP A 107 -1.99 23.82 -23.50
C ASP A 107 -1.81 23.31 -22.07
N LEU A 108 -0.55 23.22 -21.62
CA LEU A 108 -0.23 22.79 -20.26
C LEU A 108 -0.44 23.90 -19.21
N GLU A 109 -0.65 25.17 -19.61
CA GLU A 109 -0.93 26.25 -18.66
C GLU A 109 -2.27 26.05 -17.95
N ILE A 110 -3.17 25.23 -18.50
CA ILE A 110 -4.44 24.87 -17.84
C ILE A 110 -4.23 24.25 -16.47
N PHE A 111 -3.09 23.59 -16.23
CA PHE A 111 -2.77 22.99 -14.94
C PHE A 111 -2.53 24.04 -13.85
N ASN A 112 -2.33 25.31 -14.20
CA ASN A 112 -2.29 26.46 -13.28
C ASN A 112 -3.68 26.96 -12.84
N ASN A 113 -4.76 26.27 -13.26
CA ASN A 113 -6.12 26.56 -12.84
C ASN A 113 -6.80 25.29 -12.28
N TYR A 114 -6.97 25.23 -10.95
CA TYR A 114 -7.61 24.12 -10.25
C TYR A 114 -9.02 23.79 -10.80
N GLU A 115 -9.86 24.80 -10.98
CA GLU A 115 -11.24 24.61 -11.47
C GLU A 115 -11.28 24.02 -12.89
N THR A 116 -10.27 24.32 -13.71
CA THR A 116 -10.15 23.72 -15.05
C THR A 116 -9.81 22.24 -14.97
N ILE A 117 -8.90 21.84 -14.07
CA ILE A 117 -8.58 20.43 -13.80
C ILE A 117 -9.84 19.69 -13.32
N VAL A 118 -10.56 20.27 -12.35
CA VAL A 118 -11.82 19.71 -11.83
C VAL A 118 -12.86 19.56 -12.95
N SER A 119 -13.00 20.56 -13.82
CA SER A 119 -13.91 20.49 -14.96
C SER A 119 -13.55 19.35 -15.90
N ILE A 120 -12.26 19.14 -16.21
CA ILE A 120 -11.80 18.03 -17.07
C ILE A 120 -12.17 16.69 -16.44
N LEU A 121 -11.85 16.48 -15.16
CA LEU A 121 -12.15 15.23 -14.46
C LEU A 121 -13.65 14.92 -14.45
N LYS A 122 -14.51 15.94 -14.26
CA LYS A 122 -15.97 15.79 -14.31
C LYS A 122 -16.50 15.54 -15.72
N THR A 123 -16.00 16.28 -16.71
CA THR A 123 -16.50 16.21 -18.10
C THR A 123 -16.15 14.88 -18.76
N PHE A 124 -14.91 14.42 -18.61
CA PHE A 124 -14.46 13.19 -19.24
C PHE A 124 -14.74 11.96 -18.37
N ASN A 125 -15.01 12.18 -17.08
CA ASN A 125 -15.32 11.13 -16.12
C ASN A 125 -14.29 9.98 -16.13
N ALA A 126 -13.02 10.38 -16.28
CA ALA A 126 -11.86 9.52 -16.14
C ALA A 126 -10.64 10.36 -15.69
N PRO A 127 -9.57 9.70 -15.21
CA PRO A 127 -8.33 10.35 -14.81
C PRO A 127 -7.67 11.15 -15.93
N ILE A 128 -6.95 12.20 -15.54
CA ILE A 128 -6.01 12.88 -16.44
C ILE A 128 -4.68 12.13 -16.38
N ILE A 129 -4.15 11.76 -17.54
CA ILE A 129 -2.87 11.07 -17.68
C ILE A 129 -1.78 12.13 -17.79
N LEU A 130 -0.75 12.05 -16.95
CA LEU A 130 0.37 12.98 -16.98
C LEU A 130 1.67 12.23 -17.26
N LYS A 131 2.44 12.73 -18.21
CA LYS A 131 3.85 12.42 -18.35
C LYS A 131 4.65 13.49 -17.62
N THR A 132 5.44 13.06 -16.65
CA THR A 132 6.20 13.91 -15.75
C THR A 132 7.66 13.49 -15.71
N ARG A 133 8.46 14.18 -14.88
CA ARG A 133 9.84 13.78 -14.59
C ARG A 133 10.03 13.37 -13.15
N LEU A 134 10.52 12.16 -12.95
CA LEU A 134 10.97 11.66 -11.65
C LEU A 134 12.48 11.38 -11.74
N PHE A 135 13.29 12.04 -10.90
CA PHE A 135 14.76 11.94 -10.95
C PHE A 135 15.36 12.11 -12.36
N GLN A 136 14.83 13.07 -13.13
CA GLN A 136 15.21 13.35 -14.54
C GLN A 136 14.81 12.26 -15.56
N GLN A 137 14.08 11.22 -15.14
CA GLN A 137 13.54 10.20 -16.04
C GLN A 137 12.06 10.46 -16.34
N ALA A 138 11.64 10.15 -17.56
CA ALA A 138 10.23 10.23 -17.94
C ALA A 138 9.42 9.23 -17.11
N HIS A 139 8.30 9.69 -16.57
CA HIS A 139 7.44 8.92 -15.68
C HIS A 139 5.97 9.22 -15.98
N MET A 140 5.07 8.28 -15.70
CA MET A 140 3.63 8.48 -15.87
C MET A 140 2.92 8.42 -14.53
N ILE A 141 2.05 9.39 -14.29
CA ILE A 141 1.17 9.46 -13.12
C ILE A 141 -0.25 9.82 -13.58
N LEU A 142 -1.22 9.65 -12.69
CA LEU A 142 -2.62 10.01 -12.94
C LEU A 142 -3.10 11.07 -11.95
N ILE A 143 -3.95 11.99 -12.39
CA ILE A 143 -4.84 12.74 -11.48
C ILE A 143 -6.14 11.95 -11.38
N THR A 144 -6.43 11.36 -10.22
CA THR A 144 -7.51 10.39 -10.00
C THR A 144 -8.68 10.93 -9.18
N GLY A 145 -8.63 12.20 -8.81
CA GLY A 145 -9.62 12.81 -7.93
C GLY A 145 -9.25 14.23 -7.56
N PHE A 146 -10.12 14.88 -6.80
CA PHE A 146 -9.93 16.24 -6.33
C PHE A 146 -10.75 16.44 -5.06
N GLY A 147 -10.42 17.47 -4.29
CA GLY A 147 -11.31 17.93 -3.25
C GLY A 147 -10.89 19.25 -2.65
N SER A 148 -11.75 19.79 -1.79
CA SER A 148 -11.47 21.02 -1.08
C SER A 148 -11.89 20.95 0.38
N ARG A 149 -11.16 21.71 1.22
CA ARG A 149 -11.45 21.88 2.64
C ARG A 149 -10.95 23.23 3.09
N ASN A 150 -11.79 24.04 3.74
CA ASN A 150 -11.42 25.32 4.33
C ASN A 150 -10.61 26.22 3.36
N HIS A 151 -11.08 26.35 2.11
CA HIS A 151 -10.40 27.12 1.05
C HIS A 151 -9.06 26.55 0.54
N CYS A 152 -8.74 25.32 0.93
CA CYS A 152 -7.58 24.59 0.41
C CYS A 152 -8.03 23.59 -0.64
N ASP A 153 -7.39 23.64 -1.80
CA ASP A 153 -7.67 22.76 -2.93
C ASP A 153 -6.65 21.62 -2.99
N TYR A 154 -7.14 20.42 -3.29
CA TYR A 154 -6.36 19.19 -3.33
C TYR A 154 -6.63 18.45 -4.63
N LEU A 155 -5.57 17.83 -5.17
CA LEU A 155 -5.64 16.87 -6.27
C LEU A 155 -5.25 15.50 -5.74
N GLN A 156 -6.04 14.48 -6.08
CA GLN A 156 -5.64 13.11 -5.84
C GLN A 156 -4.70 12.68 -6.98
N VAL A 157 -3.49 12.26 -6.62
CA VAL A 157 -2.47 11.83 -7.56
C VAL A 157 -2.14 10.36 -7.33
N GLY A 158 -2.24 9.57 -8.40
CA GLY A 158 -1.83 8.17 -8.46
C GLY A 158 -0.46 8.05 -9.12
N ASN A 159 0.56 7.75 -8.32
CA ASN A 159 1.92 7.55 -8.79
C ASN A 159 2.32 6.07 -8.65
N PRO A 160 2.63 5.35 -9.73
CA PRO A 160 2.97 3.92 -9.68
C PRO A 160 4.21 3.54 -8.85
N VAL A 161 5.10 4.49 -8.52
CA VAL A 161 6.27 4.21 -7.65
C VAL A 161 5.99 4.42 -6.17
N ASP A 162 4.92 5.13 -5.84
CA ASP A 162 4.51 5.31 -4.45
C ASP A 162 3.79 4.05 -3.97
N ASN A 163 3.70 3.83 -2.65
CA ASN A 163 2.95 2.70 -2.12
C ASN A 163 1.42 2.87 -2.22
N ASN A 164 0.93 4.12 -2.38
CA ASN A 164 -0.48 4.47 -2.31
C ASN A 164 -0.78 5.77 -3.08
N GLU A 165 -2.07 6.06 -3.31
CA GLU A 165 -2.50 7.36 -3.83
C GLU A 165 -2.48 8.44 -2.75
N LYS A 166 -2.35 9.70 -3.16
CA LYS A 166 -2.24 10.81 -2.22
C LYS A 166 -3.06 11.99 -2.72
N TYR A 167 -3.89 12.56 -1.86
CA TYR A 167 -4.38 13.92 -2.05
C TYR A 167 -3.26 14.88 -1.68
N MET A 168 -2.74 15.54 -2.70
CA MET A 168 -1.72 16.55 -2.62
C MET A 168 -2.38 17.92 -2.67
N LEU A 169 -1.90 18.86 -1.86
CA LEU A 169 -2.28 20.27 -2.00
C LEU A 169 -1.97 20.75 -3.42
N TYR A 170 -2.90 21.49 -4.00
CA TYR A 170 -2.77 21.96 -5.36
C TYR A 170 -1.51 22.82 -5.58
N GLU A 171 -1.18 23.70 -4.62
CA GLU A 171 0.05 24.49 -4.66
C GLU A 171 1.32 23.62 -4.65
N ASN A 172 1.32 22.53 -3.88
CA ASN A 172 2.43 21.58 -3.83
C ASN A 172 2.54 20.76 -5.11
N PHE A 173 1.41 20.44 -5.74
CA PHE A 173 1.39 19.80 -7.06
C PHE A 173 2.09 20.70 -8.08
N LEU A 174 1.72 21.99 -8.15
CA LEU A 174 2.35 22.95 -9.06
C LEU A 174 3.85 23.12 -8.80
N ALA A 175 4.27 23.15 -7.53
CA ALA A 175 5.66 23.35 -7.17
C ALA A 175 6.56 22.14 -7.46
N ASN A 176 6.02 20.92 -7.33
CA ASN A 176 6.83 19.69 -7.32
C ASN A 176 6.66 18.79 -8.55
N ILE A 177 5.57 18.94 -9.31
CA ILE A 177 5.28 18.09 -10.47
C ILE A 177 5.54 18.86 -11.76
N HIS A 178 6.64 18.52 -12.43
CA HIS A 178 6.90 19.00 -13.78
C HIS A 178 6.15 18.15 -14.80
N ILE A 179 5.22 18.76 -15.53
CA ILE A 179 4.40 18.10 -16.56
C ILE A 179 5.05 18.33 -17.93
N ASP A 180 5.52 17.25 -18.56
CA ASP A 180 6.07 17.30 -19.93
C ASP A 180 4.94 17.20 -20.98
N ASN A 181 3.96 16.33 -20.74
CA ASN A 181 2.78 16.14 -21.61
C ASN A 181 1.59 15.66 -20.75
N ALA A 182 0.37 15.84 -21.25
CA ALA A 182 -0.83 15.36 -20.59
C ALA A 182 -1.91 14.94 -21.59
N TRP A 183 -2.78 14.02 -21.17
CA TRP A 183 -3.90 13.54 -21.97
C TRP A 183 -5.18 13.49 -21.14
N THR A 184 -6.28 13.89 -21.74
CA THR A 184 -7.60 13.52 -21.25
C THR A 184 -7.87 12.07 -21.62
N ALA A 185 -8.68 11.39 -20.81
CA ALA A 185 -9.17 10.06 -21.11
C ALA A 185 -10.67 10.03 -20.87
N LYS A 186 -11.41 9.30 -21.71
CA LYS A 186 -12.85 9.12 -21.58
C LYS A 186 -13.23 7.65 -21.64
N VAL A 187 -14.11 7.24 -20.73
CA VAL A 187 -14.76 5.91 -20.77
C VAL A 187 -16.06 6.03 -21.55
N ILE A 188 -16.33 5.05 -22.42
CA ILE A 188 -17.39 5.18 -23.43
C ILE A 188 -18.81 5.13 -22.84
N SER A 189 -19.06 4.67 -21.58
CA SER A 189 -20.46 4.52 -21.13
C SER A 189 -20.83 4.45 -19.63
N GLU A 190 -20.14 5.05 -18.65
CA GLU A 190 -20.61 5.11 -17.23
C GLU A 190 -20.17 6.38 -16.49
N GLU A 191 -20.85 6.77 -15.39
CA GLU A 191 -20.38 7.76 -14.39
C GLU A 191 -19.48 7.05 -13.36
N ASN A 192 -18.27 7.57 -13.11
CA ASN A 192 -17.20 6.89 -12.35
C ASN A 192 -16.67 7.74 -11.20
N LEU A 193 -16.90 9.04 -11.22
CA LEU A 193 -16.48 9.96 -10.17
C LEU A 193 -17.54 10.00 -9.06
N GLU A 194 -17.15 9.66 -7.83
CA GLU A 194 -18.05 9.73 -6.67
C GLU A 194 -17.43 10.49 -5.51
N GLN A 195 -18.24 10.84 -4.51
CA GLN A 195 -17.75 11.37 -3.25
C GLN A 195 -16.91 10.30 -2.54
N ASP A 196 -15.73 10.68 -2.05
CA ASP A 196 -14.81 9.80 -1.33
C ASP A 196 -15.34 9.50 0.08
N LYS A 197 -16.31 8.58 0.17
CA LYS A 197 -16.93 8.19 1.43
C LYS A 197 -15.94 7.63 2.43
N ILE A 198 -14.88 6.95 1.96
CA ILE A 198 -13.82 6.43 2.83
C ILE A 198 -13.12 7.57 3.55
N LEU A 199 -12.74 8.63 2.84
CA LEU A 199 -12.11 9.80 3.45
C LEU A 199 -13.08 10.53 4.39
N VAL A 200 -14.34 10.68 3.99
CA VAL A 200 -15.40 11.30 4.80
C VAL A 200 -15.61 10.53 6.11
N ASP A 201 -15.75 9.21 6.05
CA ASP A 201 -15.98 8.35 7.21
C ASP A 201 -14.77 8.35 8.15
N LYS A 202 -13.55 8.29 7.62
CA LYS A 202 -12.32 8.42 8.42
C LYS A 202 -12.25 9.77 9.11
N TYR A 203 -12.53 10.86 8.40
CA TYR A 203 -12.54 12.20 8.98
C TYR A 203 -13.55 12.29 10.12
N LYS A 204 -14.76 11.76 9.91
CA LYS A 204 -15.82 11.72 10.92
C LYS A 204 -15.39 10.90 12.14
N PHE A 205 -14.81 9.71 11.93
CA PHE A 205 -14.30 8.86 13.00
C PHE A 205 -13.28 9.60 13.87
N ILE A 206 -12.25 10.20 13.24
CA ILE A 206 -11.21 10.94 13.96
C ILE A 206 -11.83 12.07 14.75
N LYS A 207 -12.71 12.86 14.12
CA LYS A 207 -13.37 13.98 14.78
C LYS A 207 -14.10 13.53 16.05
N GLU A 208 -14.90 12.48 15.96
CA GLU A 208 -15.61 11.92 17.10
C GLU A 208 -14.65 11.40 18.19
N SER A 209 -13.53 10.77 17.80
CA SER A 209 -12.50 10.31 18.73
C SER A 209 -11.82 11.47 19.46
N LEU A 210 -11.49 12.56 18.76
CA LEU A 210 -10.91 13.76 19.36
C LEU A 210 -11.90 14.46 20.30
N ASP A 211 -13.18 14.56 19.92
CA ASP A 211 -14.24 15.13 20.76
C ASP A 211 -14.41 14.30 22.06
N PHE A 212 -14.36 12.97 21.96
CA PHE A 212 -14.37 12.07 23.11
C PHE A 212 -13.17 12.30 24.03
N ILE A 213 -11.95 12.35 23.48
CA ILE A 213 -10.72 12.57 24.25
C ILE A 213 -10.75 13.95 24.95
N GLN A 214 -11.17 15.00 24.26
CA GLN A 214 -11.28 16.35 24.83
C GLN A 214 -12.18 16.35 26.07
N THR A 215 -13.32 15.66 25.99
CA THR A 215 -14.27 15.55 27.11
C THR A 215 -13.65 14.86 28.34
N GLN A 216 -12.71 13.94 28.13
CA GLN A 216 -12.09 13.14 29.20
C GLN A 216 -10.79 13.75 29.77
N LYS A 217 -10.05 14.55 28.98
CA LYS A 217 -8.63 14.84 29.27
C LYS A 217 -8.19 16.31 29.19
N ASN A 218 -9.06 17.26 28.83
CA ASN A 218 -8.70 18.69 28.75
C ASN A 218 -7.40 18.96 27.95
N ILE A 219 -7.24 18.34 26.77
CA ILE A 219 -6.06 18.59 25.92
C ILE A 219 -6.00 20.08 25.54
N GLU A 220 -4.96 20.78 26.00
CA GLU A 220 -4.83 22.24 25.85
C GLU A 220 -4.27 22.68 24.49
N ASN A 221 -3.54 21.81 23.77
CA ASN A 221 -2.97 22.19 22.47
C ASN A 221 -4.05 22.16 21.36
N PRO A 222 -4.36 23.30 20.72
CA PRO A 222 -5.36 23.37 19.64
C PRO A 222 -5.00 22.58 18.39
N GLN A 223 -3.71 22.30 18.15
CA GLN A 223 -3.25 21.57 16.96
C GLN A 223 -3.71 20.11 16.97
N TYR A 224 -3.71 19.47 18.15
CA TYR A 224 -4.24 18.11 18.34
C TYR A 224 -5.77 18.03 18.22
N ARG A 225 -6.46 19.14 17.91
CA ARG A 225 -7.92 19.19 17.79
C ARG A 225 -8.42 19.14 16.36
N ASN A 226 -7.56 19.29 15.36
CA ASN A 226 -7.97 19.32 13.97
C ASN A 226 -7.87 17.90 13.36
N PRO A 227 -9.00 17.26 13.00
CA PRO A 227 -9.02 15.87 12.51
C PRO A 227 -8.18 15.64 11.26
N TRP A 228 -7.95 16.68 10.47
CA TRP A 228 -7.23 16.61 9.21
C TRP A 228 -5.74 16.30 9.39
N TYR A 229 -5.14 16.71 10.51
CA TYR A 229 -3.75 16.35 10.82
C TYR A 229 -3.56 14.85 11.02
N TYR A 230 -4.59 14.13 11.47
CA TYR A 230 -4.51 12.70 11.74
C TYR A 230 -4.71 11.86 10.48
N LEU A 231 -5.42 12.40 9.47
CA LEU A 231 -5.61 11.70 8.19
C LEU A 231 -4.32 11.51 7.41
N THR A 232 -3.27 12.27 7.75
CA THR A 232 -1.99 12.27 7.05
C THR A 232 -0.94 11.41 7.76
N HIS A 233 -1.22 10.92 8.97
CA HIS A 233 -0.30 10.15 9.80
C HIS A 233 -0.90 8.79 10.13
N LEU A 234 -0.39 7.74 9.46
CA LEU A 234 -0.94 6.38 9.53
C LEU A 234 -1.00 5.86 10.98
N ASN A 235 0.08 6.02 11.75
CA ASN A 235 0.19 5.57 13.14
C ASN A 235 -0.88 6.24 14.03
N ALA A 236 -1.07 7.55 13.88
CA ALA A 236 -1.96 8.32 14.73
C ALA A 236 -3.43 7.88 14.60
N PHE A 237 -3.89 7.51 13.39
CA PHE A 237 -5.24 6.98 13.23
C PHE A 237 -5.40 5.58 13.84
N SER A 238 -4.43 4.68 13.71
CA SER A 238 -4.50 3.34 14.32
C SER A 238 -4.58 3.44 15.83
N THR A 239 -3.78 4.33 16.41
CA THR A 239 -3.80 4.62 17.84
C THR A 239 -5.16 5.18 18.28
N LEU A 240 -5.77 6.09 17.51
CA LEU A 240 -7.13 6.58 17.78
C LEU A 240 -8.21 5.47 17.68
N LYS A 241 -8.08 4.56 16.71
CA LYS A 241 -8.98 3.41 16.56
C LYS A 241 -8.89 2.49 17.77
N TYR A 242 -7.68 2.06 18.11
CA TYR A 242 -7.42 1.22 19.27
C TYR A 242 -7.97 1.84 20.57
N TYR A 243 -7.79 3.14 20.77
CA TYR A 243 -8.27 3.82 21.97
C TYR A 243 -9.80 3.82 22.11
N ARG A 244 -10.52 4.08 21.00
CA ARG A 244 -11.99 4.11 21.00
C ARG A 244 -12.58 2.71 21.24
N GLU A 245 -11.90 1.66 20.80
CA GLU A 245 -12.35 0.28 20.89
C GLU A 245 -11.93 -0.41 22.21
N SER A 246 -10.78 -0.04 22.80
CA SER A 246 -10.22 -0.71 23.99
C SER A 246 -10.91 -0.34 25.32
N ASN A 247 -11.82 0.64 25.34
CA ASN A 247 -12.71 0.98 26.45
C ASN A 247 -12.03 1.22 27.82
N ASN A 248 -10.69 1.38 27.91
CA ASN A 248 -10.01 1.50 29.20
C ASN A 248 -8.60 2.12 29.13
N LYS A 249 -8.49 3.28 29.78
CA LYS A 249 -7.43 3.71 30.72
C LYS A 249 -5.98 3.99 30.30
N ASP A 250 -5.44 3.54 29.17
CA ASP A 250 -4.03 3.83 28.83
C ASP A 250 -3.82 5.20 28.14
N ALA A 251 -4.48 6.22 28.68
CA ALA A 251 -4.40 7.61 28.19
C ALA A 251 -2.99 8.22 28.29
N ALA A 252 -2.13 7.69 29.16
CA ALA A 252 -0.75 8.15 29.31
C ALA A 252 0.16 7.62 28.19
N LEU A 253 -0.06 6.37 27.74
CA LEU A 253 0.66 5.81 26.59
C LEU A 253 0.25 6.52 25.30
N PHE A 254 -1.05 6.82 25.17
CA PHE A 254 -1.60 7.64 24.10
C PHE A 254 -0.95 9.03 24.02
N GLU A 255 -0.83 9.75 25.13
CA GLU A 255 -0.22 11.09 25.16
C GLU A 255 1.26 11.04 24.76
N LEU A 256 2.00 10.02 25.20
CA LEU A 256 3.41 9.80 24.88
C LEU A 256 3.63 9.41 23.41
N GLU A 257 2.80 8.52 22.85
CA GLU A 257 2.88 8.09 21.45
C GLU A 257 2.46 9.21 20.50
N LEU A 258 1.39 9.94 20.82
CA LEU A 258 1.04 11.15 20.06
C LEU A 258 2.19 12.15 20.14
N GLN A 259 2.67 12.50 21.34
CA GLN A 259 3.75 13.47 21.50
C GLN A 259 5.02 13.05 20.75
N ASN A 260 5.42 11.77 20.79
CA ASN A 260 6.59 11.30 20.06
C ASN A 260 6.42 11.39 18.53
N ASP A 261 5.27 10.96 17.99
CA ASP A 261 4.99 11.06 16.55
C ASP A 261 4.92 12.53 16.08
N PHE A 262 4.48 13.43 16.96
CA PHE A 262 4.34 14.86 16.67
C PHE A 262 5.66 15.65 16.88
N GLU A 263 6.45 15.37 17.92
CA GLU A 263 7.75 16.01 18.17
C GLU A 263 8.79 15.63 17.11
N ILE A 264 8.71 14.41 16.55
CA ILE A 264 9.61 13.96 15.49
C ILE A 264 9.30 14.66 14.15
N ASN A 265 8.05 15.09 13.91
CA ASN A 265 7.61 15.58 12.60
C ASN A 265 7.24 17.08 12.53
N THR A 266 7.09 17.78 13.66
CA THR A 266 6.63 19.18 13.67
C THR A 266 7.46 20.10 14.56
N ASN A 267 8.62 20.53 14.06
CA ASN A 267 9.37 21.66 14.65
C ASN A 267 8.81 23.05 14.28
N SER A 268 7.57 23.12 13.79
CA SER A 268 6.93 24.37 13.39
C SER A 268 5.52 24.48 13.95
N SER A 269 5.21 25.62 14.55
CA SER A 269 3.88 26.01 14.98
C SER A 269 2.97 26.20 13.77
N ILE A 270 2.24 25.16 13.39
CA ILE A 270 1.30 25.17 12.26
C ILE A 270 -0.06 25.74 12.73
N PRO A 271 -0.57 26.82 12.12
CA PRO A 271 -1.84 27.46 12.51
C PRO A 271 -3.09 26.61 12.19
N ILE A 272 -4.20 26.90 12.85
CA ILE A 272 -5.46 26.11 12.82
C ILE A 272 -6.16 26.14 11.43
N ASP A 273 -5.85 27.14 10.60
CA ASP A 273 -6.32 27.30 9.21
C ASP A 273 -5.31 26.82 8.16
N ASN A 274 -4.28 26.05 8.55
CA ASN A 274 -3.23 25.69 7.61
C ASN A 274 -3.71 24.62 6.62
N CYS A 275 -3.53 24.90 5.33
CA CYS A 275 -3.74 23.95 4.25
C CYS A 275 -2.79 22.76 4.34
N GLU A 276 -1.68 22.89 5.06
CA GLU A 276 -0.72 21.81 5.30
C GLU A 276 -1.31 20.75 6.21
N PRO A 277 -1.87 19.68 5.62
CA PRO A 277 -1.09 18.46 5.44
C PRO A 277 -1.50 17.60 4.20
N TYR A 278 -0.61 16.69 3.79
CA TYR A 278 -0.78 15.76 2.66
C TYR A 278 -1.62 14.53 3.03
N VAL A 279 -2.77 14.31 2.41
CA VAL A 279 -3.65 13.18 2.76
C VAL A 279 -3.28 11.93 1.97
N TYR A 280 -2.85 10.88 2.66
CA TYR A 280 -2.56 9.58 2.06
C TYR A 280 -3.85 8.75 1.94
N ARG A 281 -4.24 8.43 0.70
CA ARG A 281 -5.34 7.51 0.38
C ARG A 281 -4.73 6.16 0.00
N HIS A 282 -4.36 5.40 1.02
CA HIS A 282 -4.73 4.00 1.24
C HIS A 282 -3.99 3.50 2.49
N TRP A 283 -4.72 2.73 3.29
CA TRP A 283 -4.19 1.98 4.41
C TRP A 283 -3.81 0.62 3.82
N PRO A 284 -2.52 0.25 3.66
CA PRO A 284 -2.21 -1.14 3.91
C PRO A 284 -2.61 -1.34 5.36
N VAL A 285 -3.53 -2.26 5.69
CA VAL A 285 -3.48 -2.85 7.05
C VAL A 285 -2.00 -3.06 7.27
N ASN A 286 -1.43 -2.54 8.36
CA ASN A 286 0.01 -2.66 8.57
C ASN A 286 0.21 -4.15 8.77
N PHE A 287 0.37 -4.81 7.63
CA PHE A 287 0.53 -6.23 7.54
C PHE A 287 1.89 -6.40 8.15
N MET A 288 1.95 -7.17 9.22
CA MET A 288 3.20 -7.51 9.81
C MET A 288 4.03 -8.14 8.68
N SER A 289 5.00 -7.40 8.15
CA SER A 289 5.87 -7.94 7.10
C SER A 289 6.44 -9.25 7.60
N ILE A 290 6.71 -10.21 6.70
CA ILE A 290 7.23 -11.51 7.15
C ILE A 290 8.52 -11.35 7.99
N SER A 291 9.26 -10.26 7.77
CA SER A 291 10.36 -9.80 8.62
C SER A 291 9.91 -9.40 10.03
N GLN A 292 8.92 -8.51 10.19
CA GLN A 292 8.36 -8.15 11.50
C GLN A 292 7.70 -9.36 12.20
N PHE A 293 7.06 -10.26 11.46
CA PHE A 293 6.48 -11.49 11.98
C PHE A 293 7.58 -12.41 12.50
N SER A 294 8.67 -12.54 11.75
CA SER A 294 9.83 -13.30 12.19
C SER A 294 10.47 -12.71 13.45
N GLU A 295 10.59 -11.38 13.56
CA GLU A 295 11.08 -10.69 14.76
C GLU A 295 10.17 -10.94 15.96
N ARG A 296 8.85 -10.91 15.77
CA ARG A 296 7.89 -11.22 16.82
C ARG A 296 8.01 -12.66 17.31
N VAL A 297 8.12 -13.63 16.40
CA VAL A 297 8.35 -15.04 16.76
C VAL A 297 9.69 -15.20 17.50
N ILE A 298 10.76 -14.53 17.06
CA ILE A 298 12.06 -14.54 17.75
C ILE A 298 11.90 -14.02 19.17
N ASN A 299 11.24 -12.87 19.36
CA ASN A 299 11.05 -12.24 20.66
C ASN A 299 10.17 -13.07 21.60
N ASP A 300 9.09 -13.66 21.08
CA ASP A 300 8.14 -14.44 21.88
C ASP A 300 8.69 -15.82 22.26
N THR A 301 9.60 -16.40 21.47
CA THR A 301 10.05 -17.80 21.66
C THR A 301 11.54 -17.98 21.93
N ASP A 302 12.33 -16.89 21.84
CA ASP A 302 13.80 -16.92 21.87
C ASP A 302 14.36 -18.01 20.94
N SER A 303 13.86 -18.05 19.70
CA SER A 303 14.17 -19.11 18.73
C SER A 303 14.68 -18.54 17.43
N GLU A 304 15.58 -19.28 16.77
CA GLU A 304 16.09 -18.87 15.46
C GLU A 304 15.03 -19.10 14.36
N VAL A 305 14.74 -18.06 13.59
CA VAL A 305 13.77 -18.07 12.48
C VAL A 305 14.47 -17.84 11.14
N ILE A 306 14.11 -18.62 10.11
CA ILE A 306 14.53 -18.42 8.72
C ILE A 306 13.31 -18.03 7.88
N ILE A 307 13.42 -16.93 7.13
CA ILE A 307 12.44 -16.55 6.12
C ILE A 307 12.72 -17.36 4.84
N LEU A 308 11.72 -18.09 4.35
CA LEU A 308 11.83 -18.91 3.15
C LEU A 308 11.26 -18.20 1.91
N ASP A 309 10.16 -17.46 2.08
CA ASP A 309 9.54 -16.61 1.05
C ASP A 309 8.69 -15.49 1.71
N GLU A 310 7.88 -14.78 0.94
CA GLU A 310 7.06 -13.65 1.37
C GLU A 310 6.02 -13.98 2.46
N LYS A 311 5.68 -15.26 2.68
CA LYS A 311 4.68 -15.71 3.68
C LYS A 311 5.12 -16.90 4.52
N THR A 312 6.26 -17.51 4.21
CA THR A 312 6.70 -18.77 4.81
C THR A 312 7.95 -18.58 5.66
N VAL A 313 7.92 -19.08 6.90
CA VAL A 313 9.09 -19.13 7.78
C VAL A 313 9.33 -20.52 8.35
N LYS A 314 10.57 -20.74 8.79
CA LYS A 314 11.00 -21.93 9.52
C LYS A 314 11.51 -21.54 10.91
N ILE A 315 10.91 -22.10 11.96
CA ILE A 315 11.40 -21.97 13.33
C ILE A 315 12.35 -23.14 13.60
N LYS A 316 13.66 -22.89 13.54
CA LYS A 316 14.68 -23.94 13.56
C LYS A 316 14.66 -24.77 14.84
N ASP A 317 14.52 -24.11 15.98
CA ASP A 317 14.55 -24.75 17.30
C ASP A 317 13.46 -25.81 17.48
N TYR A 318 12.37 -25.70 16.75
CA TYR A 318 11.24 -26.62 16.80
C TYR A 318 11.11 -27.48 15.53
N GLY A 319 11.94 -27.24 14.51
CA GLY A 319 11.86 -27.93 13.22
C GLY A 319 10.53 -27.71 12.49
N LEU A 320 9.85 -26.58 12.75
CA LEU A 320 8.55 -26.27 12.19
C LEU A 320 8.68 -25.34 10.98
N THR A 321 7.89 -25.62 9.95
CA THR A 321 7.68 -24.71 8.81
C THR A 321 6.22 -24.31 8.77
N LEU A 322 5.97 -23.02 8.63
CA LEU A 322 4.64 -22.44 8.73
C LEU A 322 4.44 -21.34 7.70
N THR A 323 3.20 -21.20 7.24
CA THR A 323 2.73 -20.04 6.49
C THR A 323 2.00 -19.09 7.42
N TYR A 324 2.27 -17.81 7.25
CA TYR A 324 1.53 -16.72 7.85
C TYR A 324 0.48 -16.21 6.88
N ASP A 325 -0.76 -16.08 7.36
CA ASP A 325 -1.85 -15.46 6.61
C ASP A 325 -2.54 -14.43 7.52
N GLU A 326 -2.51 -13.19 7.11
CA GLU A 326 -2.99 -12.08 7.92
C GLU A 326 -4.39 -11.67 7.48
N GLN A 327 -5.33 -11.66 8.42
CA GLN A 327 -6.69 -11.20 8.23
C GLN A 327 -6.93 -9.93 9.04
N LEU A 328 -7.90 -9.11 8.60
CA LEU A 328 -8.21 -7.76 9.13
C LEU A 328 -8.19 -7.60 10.66
N ASP A 329 -8.53 -8.65 11.42
CA ASP A 329 -8.63 -8.63 12.89
C ASP A 329 -7.86 -9.76 13.59
N THR A 330 -7.18 -10.65 12.86
CA THR A 330 -6.49 -11.81 13.45
C THR A 330 -5.29 -12.28 12.60
N ASP A 331 -4.15 -12.46 13.28
CA ASP A 331 -2.99 -13.17 12.74
C ASP A 331 -3.27 -14.68 12.70
N LEU A 332 -3.27 -15.30 11.52
CA LEU A 332 -3.41 -16.75 11.38
C LEU A 332 -2.09 -17.41 10.98
N VAL A 333 -1.83 -18.56 11.58
CA VAL A 333 -0.67 -19.39 11.30
C VAL A 333 -1.16 -20.77 10.90
N THR A 334 -0.60 -21.30 9.81
CA THR A 334 -0.82 -22.68 9.38
C THR A 334 0.50 -23.44 9.40
N VAL A 335 0.55 -24.55 10.15
CA VAL A 335 1.76 -25.39 10.20
C VAL A 335 1.78 -26.30 8.96
N ILE A 336 2.78 -26.10 8.10
CA ILE A 336 2.96 -26.87 6.86
C ILE A 336 3.62 -28.21 7.16
N SER A 337 4.65 -28.20 8.02
CA SER A 337 5.42 -29.39 8.36
C SER A 337 6.11 -29.27 9.73
N GLY A 338 6.32 -30.41 10.39
CA GLY A 338 6.98 -30.49 11.68
C GLY A 338 7.07 -31.93 12.21
N PRO A 339 7.65 -32.11 13.40
CA PRO A 339 7.65 -33.40 14.09
C PRO A 339 6.23 -33.93 14.33
N LEU A 340 5.98 -35.19 13.97
CA LEU A 340 4.64 -35.81 14.07
C LEU A 340 4.06 -35.79 15.48
N ASN A 341 4.92 -35.84 16.50
CA ASN A 341 4.55 -35.84 17.92
C ASN A 341 4.15 -34.46 18.47
N TYR A 342 4.30 -33.38 17.70
CA TYR A 342 3.84 -32.04 18.12
C TYR A 342 2.33 -31.82 17.88
N GLY A 343 1.68 -32.67 17.08
CA GLY A 343 0.22 -32.71 17.01
C GLY A 343 -0.46 -31.45 16.47
N PHE A 344 0.24 -30.61 15.70
CA PHE A 344 -0.39 -29.46 15.04
C PHE A 344 -1.33 -29.95 13.93
N GLU A 345 -2.57 -29.45 13.95
CA GLU A 345 -3.54 -29.62 12.87
C GLU A 345 -3.10 -28.78 11.65
N LYS A 346 -3.46 -29.22 10.44
CA LYS A 346 -3.16 -28.50 9.17
C LYS A 346 -4.12 -27.33 8.90
N GLU A 347 -4.88 -26.91 9.89
CA GLU A 347 -5.85 -25.83 9.80
C GLU A 347 -5.22 -24.51 10.31
N ALA A 348 -5.76 -23.39 9.85
CA ALA A 348 -5.31 -22.08 10.28
C ALA A 348 -5.72 -21.80 11.74
N ILE A 349 -4.76 -21.40 12.57
CA ILE A 349 -4.98 -21.09 13.98
C ILE A 349 -4.51 -19.67 14.32
N GLN A 350 -5.13 -19.02 15.31
CA GLN A 350 -4.70 -17.70 15.77
C GLN A 350 -3.27 -17.73 16.33
N TYR A 351 -2.47 -16.70 16.01
CA TYR A 351 -1.06 -16.59 16.42
C TYR A 351 -0.84 -16.78 17.93
N THR A 352 -1.66 -16.14 18.76
CA THR A 352 -1.57 -16.25 20.23
C THR A 352 -1.80 -17.70 20.71
N THR A 353 -2.71 -18.41 20.05
CA THR A 353 -2.97 -19.84 20.32
C THR A 353 -1.81 -20.71 19.83
N PHE A 354 -1.23 -20.38 18.68
CA PHE A 354 -0.05 -21.06 18.16
C PHE A 354 1.15 -20.92 19.11
N ILE A 355 1.50 -19.71 19.54
CA ILE A 355 2.64 -19.45 20.44
C ILE A 355 2.47 -20.18 21.78
N SER A 356 1.29 -20.07 22.41
CA SER A 356 1.01 -20.75 23.67
C SER A 356 1.15 -22.28 23.56
N ARG A 357 0.79 -22.87 22.41
CA ARG A 357 1.01 -24.30 22.14
C ARG A 357 2.48 -24.62 21.88
N LEU A 358 3.18 -23.75 21.14
CA LEU A 358 4.57 -23.93 20.77
C LEU A 358 5.52 -23.90 21.99
N GLU A 359 5.31 -22.97 22.92
CA GLU A 359 6.08 -22.87 24.16
C GLU A 359 5.94 -24.11 25.06
N ALA A 360 4.79 -24.80 24.99
CA ALA A 360 4.55 -26.03 25.72
C ALA A 360 5.28 -27.25 25.13
N LEU A 361 5.86 -27.12 23.93
CA LEU A 361 6.56 -28.21 23.24
C LEU A 361 8.07 -28.17 23.52
N PRO A 362 8.74 -29.33 23.62
CA PRO A 362 10.18 -29.39 23.81
C PRO A 362 10.92 -28.95 22.54
N LYS A 363 11.89 -28.03 22.63
CA LYS A 363 12.80 -27.68 21.51
C LYS A 363 13.60 -28.92 21.04
N LEU A 364 13.96 -28.99 19.76
CA LEU A 364 14.81 -30.04 19.17
C LEU A 364 16.14 -30.22 19.90
N THR A 365 16.68 -29.15 20.49
CA THR A 365 17.89 -29.21 21.32
C THR A 365 17.75 -30.08 22.57
N ALA A 366 16.54 -30.25 23.09
CA ALA A 366 16.25 -31.16 24.20
C ALA A 366 16.33 -32.65 23.81
N PHE A 367 16.33 -32.95 22.50
CA PHE A 367 16.46 -34.29 21.93
C PHE A 367 17.89 -34.60 21.45
N LYS A 368 18.87 -33.74 21.75
CA LYS A 368 20.28 -34.08 21.51
C LYS A 368 20.65 -35.32 22.33
N ASP A 369 20.98 -36.40 21.62
CA ASP A 369 21.43 -37.66 22.17
C ASP A 369 22.57 -37.46 23.19
N ASN A 370 22.42 -38.09 24.36
CA ASN A 370 23.47 -38.31 25.36
C ASN A 370 24.59 -39.27 24.85
N SER A 371 24.85 -39.32 23.55
CA SER A 371 25.87 -40.18 22.95
C SER A 371 27.31 -39.76 23.30
N ALA A 372 27.51 -38.59 23.94
CA ALA A 372 28.79 -38.19 24.52
C ALA A 372 29.08 -38.75 25.93
N ALA A 373 28.08 -39.30 26.64
CA ALA A 373 28.25 -39.78 28.02
C ALA A 373 28.64 -41.28 28.12
N VAL A 374 28.65 -42.03 27.01
CA VAL A 374 28.99 -43.47 26.99
C VAL A 374 30.45 -43.72 26.57
N ALA A 375 31.17 -42.70 26.11
CA ALA A 375 32.56 -42.84 25.64
C ALA A 375 33.63 -42.75 26.76
N GLN A 376 33.26 -42.60 28.03
CA GLN A 376 34.21 -42.49 29.16
C GLN A 376 34.15 -43.63 30.19
N SER A 377 33.43 -44.72 29.94
CA SER A 377 33.36 -45.87 30.88
C SER A 377 33.97 -47.18 30.37
N GLN A 378 34.72 -47.18 29.26
CA GLN A 378 35.41 -48.39 28.78
C GLN A 378 36.84 -48.12 28.28
N VAL A 379 37.72 -47.66 29.17
CA VAL A 379 39.16 -47.97 29.07
C VAL A 379 39.67 -48.24 30.47
N ASN A 380 39.40 -49.43 30.99
CA ASN A 380 40.20 -50.04 32.05
C ASN A 380 39.83 -51.51 32.24
N ILE A 381 40.19 -52.39 31.29
CA ILE A 381 40.51 -53.79 31.62
C ILE A 381 41.63 -54.26 30.69
N ASN A 382 42.76 -54.57 31.32
CA ASN A 382 43.99 -55.17 30.77
C ASN A 382 43.74 -56.46 29.99
N PHE A 383 44.58 -56.71 29.00
CA PHE A 383 44.97 -58.08 28.64
C PHE A 383 46.49 -58.20 28.66
N SER A 384 46.96 -58.97 29.64
CA SER A 384 48.11 -59.87 29.50
C SER A 384 47.68 -61.09 28.68
#